data_AF-A0A3B9AU05-F1
#
_entry.id   AF-A0A3B9AU05-F1
#
_cell.length_a   1.000
_cell.length_b   1.000
_cell.length_c   1.000
_cell.angle_alpha   90.00
_cell.angle_beta   90.00
_cell.angle_gamma   90.00
#
_symmetry.space_group_name_H-M   'P 1'
#
loop_
_entity.id
_entity.type
_entity.pdbx_description
1 polymer ?
#
loop_
_entity_poly.entity_id
_entity_poly.type
_entity_poly.pdbx_seq_one_letter_code
_entity_poly.pdbx_strand_id
1 'polypeptide(L)'
;IVKMPRWNFDKFHGADHRLGLQMKSVGEVMAIGRSFNEALQKACQSQENNRTGLGADKKEWLKTDDIMERLEKVSDDRIYRVKDALRLGIPSKTVQKFTGIDPWFIGQIKNLVKMEEQLLRYNVPEDIPTEFFIELKKNGYSDAQIAWLLRIEEKPVTRERKKRGIRRVYKMVDTCAAEFESKTNYFYSTFDQRNESISTERKKIVVLGSGPNRIGQGIEFDYCCVHGLLAAKEVGYEAIMVNCNPETVSTDFDMADKFRFEPVFWEHLEEILEHEKPEGVIVQLGGQTALKLAEELHKNGWNIIGTSYNDMDIAEDRGRFSDLLKELGIPYPKYGAARDVDEALDIAKKIPYPLLVRPSYVLGGQRMKIVINDNELERQVLTIFKHLPDNRVLIDQFLERAKEAEIDAIFDGDELHIMGIMEHIEPAGIHSGDSSAVLPHYSLGPIVIQSMIEYAEKIARALNIKGLINIQFAIKNDEVYVIEANPRASRTTPFIAKAYGVPYLNIATKVMLGTHKLKDFEITQKLDGYAIKIPVFSFEKFQDVDKRLGPEMKSTGEAIYFIKDLKDPYFRELERNRSMYLYN
;
A
#
# COMPACT_ATOMS: atom_id res chain seq x y z
N ILE A 1 13.01 -0.17 20.70
CA ILE A 1 12.03 0.38 19.74
C ILE A 1 12.76 1.33 18.80
N VAL A 2 12.50 1.26 17.51
CA VAL A 2 13.00 2.20 16.49
C VAL A 2 11.82 2.72 15.69
N LYS A 3 11.73 4.04 15.51
CA LYS A 3 10.77 4.70 14.64
C LYS A 3 11.50 5.28 13.43
N MET A 4 10.93 5.14 12.24
CA MET A 4 11.48 5.72 11.01
C MET A 4 10.39 6.48 10.24
N PRO A 5 10.64 7.74 9.81
CA PRO A 5 9.68 8.48 9.01
C PRO A 5 9.56 7.86 7.61
N ARG A 6 8.39 8.02 6.98
CA ARG A 6 8.13 7.70 5.57
C ARG A 6 8.00 8.99 4.77
N TRP A 7 8.65 9.06 3.61
CA TRP A 7 8.65 10.24 2.72
C TRP A 7 8.15 9.89 1.33
N ASN A 8 7.46 10.80 0.63
CA ASN A 8 7.03 10.63 -0.76
C ASN A 8 7.60 11.69 -1.70
N PHE A 9 8.89 12.00 -1.56
CA PHE A 9 9.54 12.99 -2.43
C PHE A 9 9.44 12.64 -3.93
N ASP A 10 9.32 11.35 -4.25
CA ASP A 10 9.14 10.85 -5.61
C ASP A 10 7.88 11.40 -6.32
N LYS A 11 6.84 11.78 -5.56
CA LYS A 11 5.60 12.39 -6.07
C LYS A 11 5.67 13.91 -6.25
N PHE A 12 6.73 14.53 -5.75
CA PHE A 12 6.91 15.98 -5.75
C PHE A 12 8.16 16.35 -6.54
N HIS A 13 8.10 16.23 -7.86
CA HIS A 13 9.22 16.58 -8.74
C HIS A 13 9.67 18.03 -8.52
N GLY A 14 10.98 18.22 -8.33
CA GLY A 14 11.57 19.51 -7.99
C GLY A 14 11.63 19.81 -6.49
N ALA A 15 11.04 18.96 -5.63
CA ALA A 15 11.12 19.15 -4.18
C ALA A 15 12.57 19.07 -3.69
N ASP A 16 12.90 19.90 -2.69
CA ASP A 16 14.13 19.76 -1.94
C ASP A 16 14.03 18.58 -0.96
N HIS A 17 14.81 17.53 -1.21
CA HIS A 17 14.91 16.34 -0.34
C HIS A 17 15.63 16.62 0.99
N ARG A 18 16.25 17.79 1.17
CA ARG A 18 16.94 18.12 2.42
C ARG A 18 15.97 18.13 3.60
N LEU A 19 16.34 17.42 4.65
CA LEU A 19 15.61 17.37 5.91
C LEU A 19 16.13 18.44 6.87
N GLY A 20 15.21 19.09 7.57
CA GLY A 20 15.51 20.15 8.53
C GLY A 20 14.40 20.28 9.57
N LEU A 21 14.18 21.50 10.06
CA LEU A 21 13.20 21.76 11.12
C LEU A 21 11.74 21.63 10.66
N GLN A 22 11.47 21.86 9.37
CA GLN A 22 10.15 21.69 8.80
C GLN A 22 9.93 20.23 8.40
N MET A 23 8.91 19.59 8.99
CA MET A 23 8.54 18.21 8.66
C MET A 23 8.10 18.10 7.20
N LYS A 24 8.63 17.07 6.53
CA LYS A 24 8.32 16.67 5.14
C LYS A 24 7.93 15.18 5.03
N SER A 25 7.93 14.43 6.13
CA SER A 25 7.45 13.05 6.18
C SER A 25 5.93 13.03 6.10
N VAL A 26 5.38 11.97 5.49
CA VAL A 26 3.94 11.76 5.26
C VAL A 26 3.35 10.68 6.17
N GLY A 27 4.20 10.02 6.95
CA GLY A 27 3.85 8.97 7.89
C GLY A 27 5.11 8.40 8.53
N GLU A 28 4.98 7.26 9.19
CA GLU A 28 6.07 6.62 9.91
C GLU A 28 5.81 5.13 10.17
N VAL A 29 6.88 4.43 10.50
CA VAL A 29 6.85 3.05 10.98
C VAL A 29 7.46 2.99 12.35
N MET A 30 7.08 1.97 13.11
CA MET A 30 7.76 1.59 14.32
C MET A 30 8.13 0.10 14.25
N ALA A 31 9.21 -0.27 14.93
CA ALA A 31 9.58 -1.66 15.10
C ALA A 31 10.15 -1.90 16.50
N ILE A 32 9.87 -3.09 17.02
CA ILE A 32 10.34 -3.56 18.32
C ILE A 32 11.28 -4.74 18.09
N GLY A 33 12.41 -4.73 18.77
CA GLY A 33 13.39 -5.80 18.81
C GLY A 33 14.12 -5.75 20.15
N ARG A 34 14.73 -6.87 20.55
CA ARG A 34 15.53 -6.98 21.78
C ARG A 34 16.91 -6.33 21.65
N SER A 35 17.31 -5.99 20.43
CA SER A 35 18.50 -5.18 20.14
C SER A 35 18.17 -4.00 19.23
N PHE A 36 19.03 -2.98 19.21
CA PHE A 36 18.87 -1.86 18.28
C PHE A 36 18.94 -2.31 16.83
N ASN A 37 19.89 -3.20 16.49
CA ASN A 37 20.04 -3.72 15.14
C ASN A 37 18.79 -4.46 14.65
N GLU A 38 18.22 -5.32 15.50
CA GLU A 38 16.98 -6.02 15.18
C GLU A 38 15.82 -5.05 14.91
N ALA A 39 15.62 -4.09 15.81
CA ALA A 39 14.57 -3.08 15.65
C ALA A 39 14.81 -2.20 14.41
N LEU A 40 16.05 -1.81 14.12
CA LEU A 40 16.39 -0.99 12.96
C LEU A 40 16.12 -1.71 11.64
N GLN A 41 16.52 -2.99 11.53
CA GLN A 41 16.28 -3.78 10.32
C GLN A 41 14.80 -4.03 10.09
N LYS A 42 14.04 -4.35 11.15
CA LYS A 42 12.58 -4.46 11.09
C LYS A 42 11.93 -3.14 10.67
N ALA A 43 12.38 -2.00 11.21
CA ALA A 43 11.89 -0.69 10.79
C ALA A 43 12.18 -0.43 9.31
N CYS A 44 13.34 -0.81 8.79
CA CYS A 44 13.66 -0.70 7.36
C CYS A 44 12.74 -1.58 6.50
N GLN A 45 12.43 -2.81 6.95
CA GLN A 45 11.48 -3.71 6.28
C GLN A 45 10.07 -3.11 6.24
N SER A 46 9.66 -2.41 7.29
CA SER A 46 8.34 -1.77 7.39
C SER A 46 8.17 -0.54 6.50
N GLN A 47 9.24 0.04 5.95
CA GLN A 47 9.18 1.35 5.25
C GLN A 47 8.38 1.35 3.94
N GLU A 48 8.02 0.18 3.41
CA GLU A 48 7.27 0.07 2.14
C GLU A 48 7.94 0.86 1.01
N ASN A 49 9.26 0.72 0.91
CA ASN A 49 10.12 1.36 -0.09
C ASN A 49 10.98 0.31 -0.84
N ASN A 50 10.49 -0.94 -0.88
CA ASN A 50 11.15 -2.11 -1.48
C ASN A 50 12.55 -2.38 -0.87
N ARG A 51 12.67 -2.22 0.45
CA ARG A 51 13.86 -2.60 1.21
C ARG A 51 13.55 -3.83 2.06
N THR A 52 14.48 -4.78 2.09
CA THR A 52 14.33 -6.01 2.91
C THR A 52 15.08 -5.90 4.25
N GLY A 53 15.64 -4.72 4.53
CA GLY A 53 16.35 -4.34 5.74
C GLY A 53 17.20 -3.10 5.47
N LEU A 54 18.21 -2.84 6.29
CA LEU A 54 19.17 -1.77 6.05
C LEU A 54 20.16 -2.20 4.96
N GLY A 55 19.76 -2.18 3.68
CA GLY A 55 20.59 -2.57 2.53
C GLY A 55 20.69 -4.09 2.32
N ALA A 56 21.63 -4.53 1.46
CA ALA A 56 21.76 -5.92 1.00
C ALA A 56 20.50 -6.45 0.30
N ASP A 57 19.92 -5.61 -0.56
CA ASP A 57 18.62 -5.86 -1.19
C ASP A 57 18.51 -5.36 -2.63
N LYS A 58 19.33 -4.39 -3.01
CA LYS A 58 19.50 -3.94 -4.40
C LYS A 58 20.92 -3.44 -4.65
N LYS A 59 21.33 -3.44 -5.93
CA LYS A 59 22.58 -2.80 -6.35
C LYS A 59 22.39 -1.29 -6.36
N GLU A 60 23.17 -0.59 -5.55
CA GLU A 60 23.19 0.88 -5.55
C GLU A 60 24.55 1.33 -6.08
N TRP A 61 24.56 1.81 -7.32
CA TRP A 61 25.74 2.38 -7.96
C TRP A 61 25.85 3.85 -7.55
N LEU A 62 26.54 4.10 -6.44
CA LEU A 62 26.82 5.46 -5.96
C LEU A 62 28.33 5.69 -5.98
N LYS A 63 28.76 6.85 -6.47
CA LYS A 63 30.16 7.25 -6.34
C LYS A 63 30.43 7.58 -4.88
N THR A 64 31.67 7.38 -4.44
CA THR A 64 32.07 7.72 -3.06
C THR A 64 31.76 9.18 -2.73
N ASP A 65 31.98 10.09 -3.69
CA ASP A 65 31.68 11.52 -3.53
C ASP A 65 30.17 11.77 -3.29
N ASP A 66 29.29 11.06 -4.00
CA ASP A 66 27.83 11.17 -3.82
C ASP A 66 27.41 10.72 -2.41
N ILE A 67 28.05 9.65 -1.89
CA ILE A 67 27.79 9.15 -0.54
C ILE A 67 28.22 10.20 0.48
N MET A 68 29.42 10.76 0.34
CA MET A 68 29.94 11.79 1.25
C MET A 68 29.05 13.03 1.27
N GLU A 69 28.62 13.50 0.10
CA GLU A 69 27.68 14.62 -0.02
C GLU A 69 26.36 14.33 0.71
N ARG A 70 25.80 13.12 0.57
CA ARG A 70 24.54 12.71 1.22
C ARG A 70 24.67 12.43 2.72
N LEU A 71 25.87 12.16 3.23
CA LEU A 71 26.10 12.10 4.68
C LEU A 71 25.99 13.49 5.31
N GLU A 72 26.57 14.49 4.65
CA GLU A 72 26.56 15.89 5.09
C GLU A 72 25.20 16.55 4.86
N LYS A 73 24.64 16.38 3.66
CA LYS A 73 23.31 16.89 3.29
C LYS A 73 22.22 15.88 3.66
N VAL A 74 21.66 16.08 4.85
CA VAL A 74 20.62 15.21 5.42
C VAL A 74 19.43 15.07 4.46
N SER A 75 19.11 13.84 4.08
CA SER A 75 18.04 13.48 3.14
C SER A 75 17.35 12.17 3.58
N ASP A 76 16.30 11.77 2.85
CA ASP A 76 15.43 10.62 3.13
C ASP A 76 16.13 9.26 3.13
N ASP A 77 17.27 9.12 2.44
CA ASP A 77 18.03 7.87 2.36
C ASP A 77 19.29 7.84 3.24
N ARG A 78 19.56 8.89 4.04
CA ARG A 78 20.85 9.06 4.75
C ARG A 78 21.26 7.85 5.59
N ILE A 79 20.31 7.16 6.24
CA ILE A 79 20.62 5.98 7.06
C ILE A 79 21.21 4.83 6.23
N TYR A 80 20.76 4.64 4.99
CA TYR A 80 21.32 3.67 4.06
C TYR A 80 22.73 4.11 3.61
N ARG A 81 22.91 5.42 3.37
CA ARG A 81 24.22 6.00 3.01
C ARG A 81 25.25 5.89 4.13
N VAL A 82 24.82 5.96 5.40
CA VAL A 82 25.70 5.68 6.56
C VAL A 82 26.26 4.26 6.50
N LYS A 83 25.42 3.26 6.22
CA LYS A 83 25.89 1.88 6.04
C LYS A 83 26.82 1.75 4.84
N ASP A 84 26.48 2.35 3.71
CA ASP A 84 27.32 2.33 2.51
C ASP A 84 28.71 2.92 2.76
N ALA A 85 28.78 4.05 3.48
CA ALA A 85 30.04 4.69 3.81
C ALA A 85 30.93 3.79 4.68
N LEU A 86 30.34 3.15 5.70
CA LEU A 86 31.04 2.21 6.57
C LEU A 86 31.54 0.98 5.79
N ARG A 87 30.72 0.47 4.85
CA ARG A 87 31.08 -0.64 3.95
C ARG A 87 32.22 -0.29 2.99
N LEU A 88 32.32 0.97 2.55
CA LEU A 88 33.45 1.45 1.75
C LEU A 88 34.73 1.70 2.57
N GLY A 89 34.69 1.45 3.88
CA GLY A 89 35.84 1.63 4.77
C GLY A 89 36.02 3.06 5.28
N ILE A 90 35.04 3.95 5.08
CA ILE A 90 35.12 5.32 5.64
C ILE A 90 35.15 5.22 7.18
N PRO A 91 36.10 5.89 7.86
CA PRO A 91 36.21 5.80 9.31
C PRO A 91 34.95 6.27 10.03
N SER A 92 34.55 5.56 11.08
CA SER A 92 33.35 5.91 11.88
C SER A 92 33.41 7.35 12.44
N LYS A 93 34.61 7.85 12.77
CA LYS A 93 34.82 9.25 13.19
C LYS A 93 34.48 10.25 12.07
N THR A 94 34.79 9.90 10.83
CA THR A 94 34.44 10.71 9.66
C THR A 94 32.93 10.71 9.46
N VAL A 95 32.28 9.55 9.50
CA VAL A 95 30.81 9.45 9.42
C VAL A 95 30.14 10.27 10.54
N GLN A 96 30.63 10.18 11.78
CA GLN A 96 30.14 11.00 12.90
C GLN A 96 30.28 12.50 12.61
N LYS A 97 31.45 12.93 12.14
CA LYS A 97 31.72 14.35 11.83
C LYS A 97 30.73 14.91 10.80
N PHE A 98 30.40 14.15 9.77
CA PHE A 98 29.47 14.59 8.72
C PHE A 98 28.00 14.52 9.15
N THR A 99 27.63 13.52 9.95
CA THR A 99 26.21 13.24 10.22
C THR A 99 25.70 13.79 11.55
N GLY A 100 26.59 14.00 12.52
CA GLY A 100 26.25 14.28 13.91
C GLY A 100 25.63 13.10 14.68
N ILE A 101 25.51 11.92 14.05
CA ILE A 101 24.92 10.73 14.68
C ILE A 101 25.88 10.22 15.77
N ASP A 102 25.33 9.86 16.93
CA ASP A 102 26.13 9.36 18.05
C ASP A 102 27.00 8.14 17.65
N PRO A 103 28.27 8.07 18.07
CA PRO A 103 29.16 6.96 17.79
C PRO A 103 28.60 5.58 18.13
N TRP A 104 27.73 5.48 19.13
CA TRP A 104 27.09 4.24 19.51
C TRP A 104 26.27 3.66 18.35
N PHE A 105 25.39 4.45 17.74
CA PHE A 105 24.57 4.00 16.59
C PHE A 105 25.43 3.65 15.37
N ILE A 106 26.45 4.47 15.09
CA ILE A 106 27.40 4.20 14.00
C ILE A 106 28.15 2.88 14.25
N GLY A 107 28.53 2.61 15.51
CA GLY A 107 29.14 1.36 15.92
C GLY A 107 28.23 0.14 15.70
N GLN A 108 26.94 0.27 16.02
CA GLN A 108 25.95 -0.78 15.77
C GLN A 108 25.80 -1.09 14.28
N ILE A 109 25.68 -0.06 13.43
CA ILE A 109 25.61 -0.23 11.96
C ILE A 109 26.93 -0.80 11.42
N LYS A 110 28.09 -0.42 11.96
CA LYS A 110 29.37 -1.00 11.58
C LYS A 110 29.46 -2.49 11.91
N ASN A 111 28.85 -2.93 13.01
CA ASN A 111 28.78 -4.34 13.33
C ASN A 111 27.96 -5.10 12.28
N LEU A 112 26.85 -4.53 11.79
CA LEU A 112 26.10 -5.12 10.67
C LEU A 112 27.01 -5.32 9.44
N VAL A 113 27.80 -4.31 9.06
CA VAL A 113 28.75 -4.40 7.93
C VAL A 113 29.76 -5.54 8.13
N LYS A 114 30.35 -5.67 9.33
CA LYS A 114 31.27 -6.78 9.63
C LYS A 114 30.62 -8.15 9.50
N MET A 115 29.36 -8.29 9.89
CA MET A 115 28.61 -9.53 9.72
C MET A 115 28.40 -9.85 8.24
N GLU A 116 28.15 -8.85 7.38
CA GLU A 116 28.09 -9.06 5.93
C GLU A 116 29.44 -9.52 5.37
N GLU A 117 30.54 -8.89 5.78
CA GLU A 117 31.91 -9.29 5.37
C GLU A 117 32.23 -10.74 5.78
N GLN A 118 31.74 -11.18 6.94
CA GLN A 118 31.86 -12.57 7.37
C GLN A 118 30.96 -13.50 6.57
N LEU A 119 29.72 -13.08 6.28
CA LEU A 119 28.74 -13.87 5.53
C LEU A 119 29.19 -14.11 4.08
N LEU A 120 29.86 -13.13 3.45
CA LEU A 120 30.43 -13.24 2.10
C LEU A 120 31.51 -14.32 1.95
N ARG A 121 31.96 -14.95 3.04
CA ARG A 121 32.89 -16.09 3.02
C ARG A 121 32.21 -17.43 2.72
N TYR A 122 30.89 -17.47 2.76
CA TYR A 122 30.07 -18.65 2.49
C TYR A 122 29.36 -18.51 1.13
N ASN A 123 28.98 -19.63 0.53
CA ASN A 123 28.27 -19.65 -0.76
C ASN A 123 26.85 -20.22 -0.66
N VAL A 124 26.60 -21.08 0.32
CA VAL A 124 25.31 -21.73 0.57
C VAL A 124 24.95 -21.61 2.06
N PRO A 125 23.65 -21.59 2.42
CA PRO A 125 23.24 -21.40 3.81
C PRO A 125 23.65 -22.56 4.72
N GLU A 126 23.84 -23.76 4.16
CA GLU A 126 24.32 -24.94 4.88
C GLU A 126 25.71 -24.74 5.48
N ASP A 127 26.59 -23.97 4.83
CA ASP A 127 27.96 -23.72 5.28
C ASP A 127 28.06 -22.71 6.43
N ILE A 128 27.02 -21.90 6.65
CA ILE A 128 26.99 -20.90 7.71
C ILE A 128 26.96 -21.64 9.06
N PRO A 129 27.88 -21.38 10.01
CA PRO A 129 27.80 -21.96 11.35
C PRO A 129 26.48 -21.58 12.05
N THR A 130 25.83 -22.53 12.73
CA THR A 130 24.52 -22.31 13.38
C THR A 130 24.50 -21.11 14.31
N GLU A 131 25.54 -20.93 15.13
CA GLU A 131 25.64 -19.79 16.05
C GLU A 131 25.68 -18.45 15.31
N PHE A 132 26.41 -18.39 14.19
CA PHE A 132 26.47 -17.18 13.38
C PHE A 132 25.14 -16.91 12.64
N PHE A 133 24.44 -17.97 12.21
CA PHE A 133 23.09 -17.84 11.65
C PHE A 133 22.12 -17.26 12.68
N ILE A 134 22.14 -17.77 13.92
CA ILE A 134 21.34 -17.22 15.02
C ILE A 134 21.71 -15.75 15.27
N GLU A 135 23.00 -15.41 15.25
CA GLU A 135 23.48 -14.04 15.43
C GLU A 135 22.96 -13.09 14.33
N LEU A 136 22.98 -13.51 13.06
CA LEU A 136 22.40 -12.76 11.95
C LEU A 136 20.91 -12.47 12.20
N LYS A 137 20.15 -13.49 12.59
CA LYS A 137 18.71 -13.35 12.86
C LYS A 137 18.43 -12.47 14.08
N LYS A 138 19.20 -12.58 15.17
CA LYS A 138 19.15 -11.70 16.36
C LYS A 138 19.52 -10.23 16.07
N ASN A 139 20.23 -9.99 14.97
CA ASN A 139 20.52 -8.64 14.45
C ASN A 139 19.53 -8.21 13.36
N GLY A 140 18.43 -8.94 13.17
CA GLY A 140 17.32 -8.56 12.29
C GLY A 140 17.52 -8.80 10.80
N TYR A 141 18.57 -9.52 10.38
CA TYR A 141 18.74 -9.88 8.97
C TYR A 141 17.55 -10.71 8.48
N SER A 142 16.91 -10.28 7.40
CA SER A 142 15.93 -11.11 6.70
C SER A 142 16.62 -12.25 5.94
N ASP A 143 15.85 -13.29 5.66
CA ASP A 143 16.30 -14.41 4.82
C ASP A 143 16.64 -13.89 3.41
N ALA A 144 15.88 -12.90 2.91
CA ALA A 144 16.17 -12.19 1.66
C ALA A 144 17.53 -11.47 1.67
N GLN A 145 17.92 -10.79 2.74
CA GLN A 145 19.23 -10.12 2.82
C GLN A 145 20.39 -11.14 2.83
N ILE A 146 20.21 -12.24 3.56
CA ILE A 146 21.22 -13.31 3.61
C ILE A 146 21.35 -13.94 2.21
N ALA A 147 20.23 -14.25 1.56
CA ALA A 147 20.20 -14.80 0.20
C ALA A 147 20.86 -13.86 -0.83
N TRP A 148 20.58 -12.56 -0.73
CA TRP A 148 21.19 -11.54 -1.58
C TRP A 148 22.72 -11.51 -1.45
N LEU A 149 23.24 -11.56 -0.22
CA LEU A 149 24.68 -11.57 0.03
C LEU A 149 25.35 -12.84 -0.49
N LEU A 150 24.68 -13.98 -0.35
CA LEU A 150 25.13 -15.27 -0.89
C LEU A 150 24.91 -15.41 -2.41
N ARG A 151 24.14 -14.50 -3.02
CA ARG A 151 23.75 -14.52 -4.45
C ARG A 151 22.93 -15.77 -4.83
N ILE A 152 22.00 -16.13 -3.96
CA ILE A 152 21.07 -17.26 -4.15
C ILE A 152 19.63 -16.77 -3.97
N GLU A 153 18.66 -17.66 -4.21
CA GLU A 153 17.26 -17.41 -3.90
C GLU A 153 16.99 -17.46 -2.37
N GLU A 154 15.91 -16.81 -1.93
CA GLU A 154 15.52 -16.72 -0.51
C GLU A 154 15.13 -18.09 0.09
N LYS A 155 14.38 -18.91 -0.65
CA LYS A 155 13.82 -20.18 -0.16
C LYS A 155 14.86 -21.15 0.45
N PRO A 156 16.04 -21.37 -0.17
CA PRO A 156 17.13 -22.13 0.45
C PRO A 156 17.52 -21.65 1.85
N VAL A 157 17.62 -20.33 2.06
CA VAL A 157 17.98 -19.74 3.37
C VAL A 157 16.89 -20.02 4.39
N THR A 158 15.62 -19.76 4.04
CA THR A 158 14.47 -20.04 4.91
C THR A 158 14.39 -21.51 5.30
N ARG A 159 14.57 -22.42 4.34
CA ARG A 159 14.54 -23.87 4.58
C ARG A 159 15.62 -24.31 5.55
N GLU A 160 16.86 -23.86 5.35
CA GLU A 160 17.97 -24.25 6.22
C GLU A 160 17.82 -23.67 7.62
N ARG A 161 17.37 -22.41 7.73
CA ARG A 161 17.05 -21.76 9.00
C ARG A 161 16.00 -22.55 9.79
N LYS A 162 14.88 -22.90 9.15
CA LYS A 162 13.78 -23.68 9.76
C LYS A 162 14.21 -25.09 10.13
N LYS A 163 15.03 -25.76 9.29
CA LYS A 163 15.59 -27.10 9.56
C LYS A 163 16.42 -27.13 10.84
N ARG A 164 17.13 -26.03 11.16
CA ARG A 164 17.91 -25.87 12.40
C ARG A 164 17.08 -25.44 13.61
N GLY A 165 15.77 -25.27 13.46
CA GLY A 165 14.90 -24.78 14.52
C GLY A 165 15.07 -23.29 14.86
N ILE A 166 15.73 -22.51 14.00
CA ILE A 166 15.92 -21.07 14.21
C ILE A 166 14.63 -20.35 13.79
N ARG A 167 13.71 -20.18 14.74
CA ARG A 167 12.38 -19.58 14.51
C ARG A 167 12.18 -18.37 15.42
N ARG A 168 11.30 -17.48 15.02
CA ARG A 168 10.88 -16.36 15.86
C ARG A 168 10.10 -16.89 17.05
N VAL A 169 10.27 -16.19 18.16
CA VAL A 169 9.38 -16.23 19.31
C VAL A 169 8.73 -14.87 19.47
N TYR A 170 7.58 -14.83 20.11
CA TYR A 170 6.84 -13.60 20.30
C TYR A 170 6.88 -13.20 21.78
N LYS A 171 7.28 -11.96 22.02
CA LYS A 171 7.40 -11.35 23.34
C LYS A 171 6.27 -10.36 23.56
N MET A 172 5.81 -10.27 24.80
CA MET A 172 4.73 -9.35 25.17
C MET A 172 5.28 -7.95 25.47
N VAL A 173 4.50 -6.92 25.17
CA VAL A 173 4.72 -5.56 25.67
C VAL A 173 3.90 -5.40 26.95
N ASP A 174 4.57 -5.30 28.10
CA ASP A 174 3.94 -5.36 29.43
C ASP A 174 4.10 -4.08 30.28
N THR A 175 4.81 -3.08 29.75
CA THR A 175 5.18 -1.80 30.40
C THR A 175 6.12 -1.91 31.62
N CYS A 176 6.41 -3.11 32.12
CA CYS A 176 7.12 -3.35 33.38
C CYS A 176 8.32 -4.32 33.25
N ALA A 177 8.75 -4.66 32.04
CA ALA A 177 9.89 -5.54 31.78
C ALA A 177 9.78 -6.90 32.48
N ALA A 178 8.59 -7.50 32.40
CA ALA A 178 8.21 -8.78 33.00
C ALA A 178 8.25 -8.84 34.54
N GLU A 179 8.25 -7.70 35.23
CA GLU A 179 8.08 -7.66 36.70
C GLU A 179 6.70 -8.22 37.11
N PHE A 180 5.67 -7.93 36.30
CA PHE A 180 4.30 -8.39 36.52
C PHE A 180 3.76 -9.15 35.33
N GLU A 181 2.83 -10.08 35.58
CA GLU A 181 2.07 -10.72 34.52
C GLU A 181 1.11 -9.71 33.87
N SER A 182 1.30 -9.45 32.59
CA SER A 182 0.41 -8.57 31.82
C SER A 182 -0.70 -9.37 31.16
N LYS A 183 -1.91 -8.78 31.15
CA LYS A 183 -3.07 -9.29 30.40
C LYS A 183 -3.18 -8.68 29.00
N THR A 184 -2.20 -7.88 28.60
CA THR A 184 -2.16 -7.31 27.25
C THR A 184 -1.97 -8.41 26.21
N ASN A 185 -2.49 -8.16 25.03
CA ASN A 185 -2.42 -9.02 23.85
C ASN A 185 -1.48 -8.44 22.77
N TYR A 186 -0.54 -7.60 23.17
CA TYR A 186 0.41 -6.88 22.31
C TYR A 186 1.73 -7.64 22.26
N PHE A 187 2.09 -8.15 21.07
CA PHE A 187 3.30 -8.91 20.84
C PHE A 187 4.21 -8.34 19.75
N TYR A 188 5.51 -8.62 19.87
CA TYR A 188 6.51 -8.44 18.82
C TYR A 188 7.40 -9.69 18.70
N SER A 189 7.94 -9.94 17.51
CA SER A 189 8.81 -11.06 17.19
C SER A 189 10.27 -10.76 17.51
N THR A 190 11.00 -11.79 17.95
CA THR A 190 12.46 -11.79 18.12
C THR A 190 13.03 -13.21 18.01
N PHE A 191 14.34 -13.36 17.92
CA PHE A 191 15.02 -14.66 17.98
C PHE A 191 15.56 -14.93 19.38
N ASP A 192 14.78 -15.65 20.17
CA ASP A 192 15.04 -15.93 21.58
C ASP A 192 14.49 -17.31 21.97
N GLN A 193 14.67 -17.75 23.21
CA GLN A 193 14.37 -19.12 23.62
C GLN A 193 12.89 -19.37 23.97
N ARG A 194 12.21 -18.39 24.58
CA ARG A 194 10.84 -18.55 25.10
C ARG A 194 9.84 -17.75 24.29
N ASN A 195 8.79 -18.41 23.80
CA ASN A 195 7.61 -17.75 23.23
C ASN A 195 6.59 -17.45 24.34
N GLU A 196 6.14 -16.21 24.42
CA GLU A 196 5.13 -15.73 25.38
C GLU A 196 3.75 -15.63 24.75
N SER A 197 3.67 -15.70 23.42
CA SER A 197 2.39 -15.76 22.73
C SER A 197 1.90 -17.19 22.64
N ILE A 198 0.73 -17.43 23.24
CA ILE A 198 0.08 -18.74 23.24
C ILE A 198 -1.00 -18.70 22.16
N SER A 199 -0.90 -19.62 21.20
CA SER A 199 -1.97 -19.82 20.23
C SER A 199 -3.13 -20.58 20.87
N THR A 200 -4.37 -20.14 20.66
CA THR A 200 -5.55 -20.79 21.23
C THR A 200 -6.17 -21.79 20.25
N GLU A 201 -7.19 -22.54 20.66
CA GLU A 201 -7.94 -23.43 19.74
C GLU A 201 -9.17 -22.73 19.10
N ARG A 202 -9.38 -21.43 19.37
CA ARG A 202 -10.46 -20.67 18.73
C ARG A 202 -10.18 -20.53 17.24
N LYS A 203 -11.26 -20.43 16.45
CA LYS A 203 -11.16 -20.05 15.04
C LYS A 203 -10.57 -18.64 14.94
N LYS A 204 -9.47 -18.47 14.21
CA LYS A 204 -8.78 -17.18 14.10
C LYS A 204 -8.88 -16.61 12.70
N ILE A 205 -8.92 -15.29 12.61
CA ILE A 205 -8.80 -14.54 11.37
C ILE A 205 -7.66 -13.54 11.53
N VAL A 206 -6.74 -13.55 10.58
CA VAL A 206 -5.68 -12.53 10.50
C VAL A 206 -6.14 -11.40 9.59
N VAL A 207 -6.06 -10.16 10.08
CA VAL A 207 -6.25 -8.95 9.27
C VAL A 207 -4.89 -8.29 9.07
N LEU A 208 -4.50 -8.10 7.81
CA LEU A 208 -3.26 -7.40 7.47
C LEU A 208 -3.51 -5.90 7.36
N GLY A 209 -2.76 -5.12 8.14
CA GLY A 209 -2.80 -3.66 8.12
C GLY A 209 -2.10 -3.06 6.90
N SER A 210 -2.12 -1.74 6.83
CA SER A 210 -1.57 -0.96 5.71
C SER A 210 -0.07 -0.66 5.81
N GLY A 211 0.56 -0.89 6.97
CA GLY A 211 1.90 -0.38 7.23
C GLY A 211 1.90 1.15 7.32
N PRO A 212 3.03 1.83 7.03
CA PRO A 212 3.11 3.28 7.18
C PRO A 212 2.14 4.01 6.26
N ASN A 213 1.50 5.04 6.80
CA ASN A 213 0.78 6.02 6.02
C ASN A 213 1.70 6.64 4.95
N ARG A 214 1.17 6.80 3.75
CA ARG A 214 1.83 7.44 2.61
C ARG A 214 0.79 8.01 1.65
N ILE A 215 1.20 8.89 0.73
CA ILE A 215 0.25 9.46 -0.25
C ILE A 215 -0.37 8.33 -1.08
N GLY A 216 -1.70 8.28 -1.09
CA GLY A 216 -2.50 7.24 -1.73
C GLY A 216 -2.84 6.03 -0.86
N GLN A 217 -2.20 5.90 0.31
CA GLN A 217 -2.45 4.85 1.29
C GLN A 217 -2.38 5.42 2.71
N GLY A 218 -3.49 6.02 3.16
CA GLY A 218 -3.58 6.70 4.43
C GLY A 218 -4.47 5.97 5.45
N ILE A 219 -5.06 6.78 6.33
CA ILE A 219 -5.90 6.34 7.45
C ILE A 219 -7.18 5.63 7.00
N GLU A 220 -7.59 5.79 5.75
CA GLU A 220 -8.79 5.18 5.19
C GLU A 220 -8.73 3.64 5.29
N PHE A 221 -7.54 3.09 5.04
CA PHE A 221 -7.30 1.65 5.14
C PHE A 221 -7.17 1.17 6.59
N ASP A 222 -6.67 2.03 7.49
CA ASP A 222 -6.68 1.72 8.93
C ASP A 222 -8.12 1.61 9.44
N TYR A 223 -8.98 2.56 9.08
CA TYR A 223 -10.41 2.53 9.37
C TYR A 223 -11.06 1.24 8.83
N CYS A 224 -10.72 0.83 7.61
CA CYS A 224 -11.16 -0.44 7.03
C CYS A 224 -10.74 -1.64 7.89
N CYS A 225 -9.48 -1.70 8.30
CA CYS A 225 -8.97 -2.81 9.10
C CYS A 225 -9.59 -2.86 10.50
N VAL A 226 -9.78 -1.71 11.16
CA VAL A 226 -10.44 -1.62 12.48
C VAL A 226 -11.87 -2.18 12.42
N HIS A 227 -12.66 -1.74 11.44
CA HIS A 227 -14.02 -2.26 11.28
C HIS A 227 -14.04 -3.75 10.89
N GLY A 228 -13.03 -4.23 10.17
CA GLY A 228 -12.84 -5.66 9.89
C GLY A 228 -12.55 -6.49 11.14
N LEU A 229 -11.67 -6.00 12.02
CA LEU A 229 -11.38 -6.66 13.31
C LEU A 229 -12.64 -6.75 14.17
N LEU A 230 -13.38 -5.63 14.31
CA LEU A 230 -14.60 -5.58 15.10
C LEU A 230 -15.64 -6.58 14.56
N ALA A 231 -15.84 -6.62 13.25
CA ALA A 231 -16.77 -7.56 12.62
C ALA A 231 -16.38 -9.02 12.82
N ALA A 232 -15.09 -9.36 12.72
CA ALA A 232 -14.61 -10.72 12.98
C ALA A 232 -14.85 -11.14 14.44
N LYS A 233 -14.62 -10.23 15.40
CA LYS A 233 -14.89 -10.45 16.84
C LYS A 233 -16.38 -10.65 17.11
N GLU A 234 -17.24 -9.81 16.52
CA GLU A 234 -18.70 -9.89 16.68
C GLU A 234 -19.27 -11.25 16.25
N VAL A 235 -18.69 -11.90 15.24
CA VAL A 235 -19.11 -13.24 14.79
C VAL A 235 -18.31 -14.38 15.42
N GLY A 236 -17.52 -14.10 16.47
CA GLY A 236 -16.91 -15.09 17.35
C GLY A 236 -15.47 -15.51 17.03
N TYR A 237 -14.85 -14.97 15.97
CA TYR A 237 -13.44 -15.26 15.67
C TYR A 237 -12.50 -14.62 16.70
N GLU A 238 -11.36 -15.26 16.93
CA GLU A 238 -10.19 -14.60 17.53
C GLU A 238 -9.52 -13.75 16.44
N ALA A 239 -9.66 -12.43 16.52
CA ALA A 239 -9.15 -11.51 15.52
C ALA A 239 -7.68 -11.17 15.81
N ILE A 240 -6.81 -11.35 14.82
CA ILE A 240 -5.38 -11.11 14.92
C ILE A 240 -4.99 -9.97 13.97
N MET A 241 -4.44 -8.89 14.50
CA MET A 241 -3.94 -7.77 13.69
C MET A 241 -2.44 -7.89 13.47
N VAL A 242 -1.99 -7.67 12.22
CA VAL A 242 -0.57 -7.51 11.88
C VAL A 242 -0.38 -6.14 11.23
N ASN A 243 0.25 -5.20 11.94
CA ASN A 243 0.54 -3.87 11.43
C ASN A 243 1.76 -3.26 12.16
N CYS A 244 2.36 -2.21 11.58
CA CYS A 244 3.56 -1.55 12.13
C CYS A 244 3.52 -0.02 12.13
N ASN A 245 2.35 0.59 11.89
CA ASN A 245 2.17 2.03 11.96
C ASN A 245 1.84 2.45 13.40
N PRO A 246 2.66 3.26 14.07
CA PRO A 246 2.41 3.65 15.46
C PRO A 246 1.29 4.71 15.61
N GLU A 247 0.82 5.33 14.52
CA GLU A 247 -0.18 6.41 14.55
C GLU A 247 -1.64 5.89 14.57
N THR A 248 -1.83 4.59 14.33
CA THR A 248 -3.11 4.03 13.92
C THR A 248 -3.93 3.41 15.04
N VAL A 249 -5.25 3.40 14.87
CA VAL A 249 -6.16 2.74 15.82
C VAL A 249 -6.04 1.23 15.71
N SER A 250 -5.75 0.66 14.52
CA SER A 250 -5.52 -0.79 14.40
C SER A 250 -4.40 -1.33 15.28
N THR A 251 -3.43 -0.49 15.62
CA THR A 251 -2.28 -0.85 16.47
C THR A 251 -2.53 -0.60 17.95
N ASP A 252 -3.73 -0.16 18.31
CA ASP A 252 -4.19 -0.21 19.70
C ASP A 252 -4.50 -1.66 20.08
N PHE A 253 -3.98 -2.08 21.22
CA PHE A 253 -4.09 -3.47 21.69
C PHE A 253 -5.55 -3.86 22.00
N ASP A 254 -6.43 -2.90 22.27
CA ASP A 254 -7.86 -3.14 22.53
C ASP A 254 -8.64 -3.57 21.27
N MET A 255 -8.12 -3.29 20.06
CA MET A 255 -8.86 -3.55 18.82
C MET A 255 -8.92 -5.03 18.43
N ALA A 256 -7.83 -5.77 18.62
CA ALA A 256 -7.73 -7.19 18.26
C ALA A 256 -7.83 -8.10 19.49
N ASP A 257 -8.01 -9.41 19.32
CA ASP A 257 -7.77 -10.39 20.39
C ASP A 257 -6.26 -10.63 20.56
N LYS A 258 -5.48 -10.51 19.47
CA LYS A 258 -4.02 -10.44 19.48
C LYS A 258 -3.50 -9.41 18.48
N PHE A 259 -2.53 -8.63 18.91
CA PHE A 259 -1.85 -7.67 18.07
C PHE A 259 -0.38 -8.04 17.88
N ARG A 260 0.04 -8.14 16.61
CA ARG A 260 1.42 -8.36 16.17
C ARG A 260 1.97 -7.05 15.62
N PHE A 261 2.81 -6.36 16.41
CA PHE A 261 3.49 -5.15 15.95
C PHE A 261 4.71 -5.53 15.10
N GLU A 262 4.43 -6.00 13.89
CA GLU A 262 5.40 -6.58 12.97
C GLU A 262 5.36 -5.92 11.60
N PRO A 263 6.48 -5.91 10.86
CA PRO A 263 6.47 -5.55 9.45
C PRO A 263 5.42 -6.36 8.69
N VAL A 264 4.66 -5.72 7.81
CA VAL A 264 3.75 -6.40 6.87
C VAL A 264 4.59 -6.97 5.72
N PHE A 265 5.38 -7.99 6.05
CA PHE A 265 6.45 -8.55 5.23
C PHE A 265 6.39 -10.07 5.29
N TRP A 266 6.59 -10.74 4.15
CA TRP A 266 6.34 -12.18 4.00
C TRP A 266 7.01 -13.05 5.07
N GLU A 267 8.32 -12.89 5.31
CA GLU A 267 9.04 -13.73 6.30
C GLU A 267 8.44 -13.64 7.72
N HIS A 268 7.95 -12.45 8.11
CA HIS A 268 7.30 -12.27 9.40
C HIS A 268 5.89 -12.87 9.40
N LEU A 269 5.14 -12.60 8.32
CA LEU A 269 3.77 -13.11 8.17
C LEU A 269 3.75 -14.65 8.16
N GLU A 270 4.64 -15.29 7.40
CA GLU A 270 4.71 -16.75 7.30
C GLU A 270 4.85 -17.41 8.68
N GLU A 271 5.74 -16.90 9.53
CA GLU A 271 5.91 -17.45 10.89
C GLU A 271 4.77 -17.10 11.85
N ILE A 272 4.07 -15.98 11.63
CA ILE A 272 2.83 -15.67 12.37
C ILE A 272 1.76 -16.69 12.00
N LEU A 273 1.59 -16.99 10.71
CA LEU A 273 0.60 -17.95 10.22
C LEU A 273 0.93 -19.38 10.65
N GLU A 274 2.20 -19.79 10.61
CA GLU A 274 2.63 -21.10 11.13
C GLU A 274 2.36 -21.26 12.63
N HIS A 275 2.54 -20.19 13.39
CA HIS A 275 2.29 -20.19 14.84
C HIS A 275 0.80 -20.17 15.17
N GLU A 276 0.01 -19.32 14.49
CA GLU A 276 -1.39 -19.09 14.82
C GLU A 276 -2.36 -20.04 14.11
N LYS A 277 -1.99 -20.57 12.95
CA LYS A 277 -2.82 -21.47 12.12
C LYS A 277 -4.26 -20.93 11.95
N PRO A 278 -4.44 -19.71 11.39
CA PRO A 278 -5.76 -19.13 11.24
C PRO A 278 -6.60 -19.86 10.19
N GLU A 279 -7.92 -19.70 10.28
CA GLU A 279 -8.88 -20.17 9.26
C GLU A 279 -8.67 -19.43 7.93
N GLY A 280 -8.17 -18.19 7.99
CA GLY A 280 -7.73 -17.46 6.82
C GLY A 280 -7.25 -16.04 7.12
N VAL A 281 -6.87 -15.35 6.06
CA VAL A 281 -6.26 -14.02 6.09
C VAL A 281 -7.10 -13.06 5.25
N ILE A 282 -7.40 -11.89 5.80
CA ILE A 282 -8.04 -10.77 5.10
C ILE A 282 -6.94 -9.81 4.63
N VAL A 283 -6.86 -9.60 3.31
CA VAL A 283 -5.85 -8.74 2.64
C VAL A 283 -6.46 -7.51 1.98
N GLN A 284 -7.79 -7.49 1.79
CA GLN A 284 -8.54 -6.51 1.01
C GLN A 284 -8.81 -5.21 1.77
N LEU A 285 -8.49 -5.15 3.07
CA LEU A 285 -8.75 -3.98 3.92
C LEU A 285 -7.50 -3.10 4.12
N GLY A 286 -6.30 -3.68 4.04
CA GLY A 286 -5.02 -3.01 4.33
C GLY A 286 -4.42 -2.22 3.15
N GLY A 287 -5.15 -2.04 2.06
CA GLY A 287 -4.61 -1.44 0.83
C GLY A 287 -3.50 -2.28 0.20
N GLN A 288 -2.61 -1.66 -0.57
CA GLN A 288 -1.67 -2.42 -1.42
C GLN A 288 -0.59 -3.17 -0.67
N THR A 289 -0.18 -2.69 0.52
CA THR A 289 0.82 -3.38 1.32
C THR A 289 0.36 -4.80 1.63
N ALA A 290 -0.89 -4.95 2.10
CA ALA A 290 -1.50 -6.25 2.34
C ALA A 290 -1.74 -7.02 1.03
N LEU A 291 -2.22 -6.33 -0.01
CA LEU A 291 -2.57 -6.98 -1.28
C LEU A 291 -1.37 -7.61 -1.99
N LYS A 292 -0.17 -7.01 -1.91
CA LYS A 292 1.06 -7.59 -2.45
C LYS A 292 1.42 -8.95 -1.83
N LEU A 293 0.98 -9.21 -0.60
CA LEU A 293 1.22 -10.49 0.06
C LEU A 293 0.21 -11.58 -0.36
N ALA A 294 -0.85 -11.23 -1.10
CA ALA A 294 -1.87 -12.17 -1.54
C ALA A 294 -1.30 -13.26 -2.46
N GLU A 295 -0.36 -12.90 -3.35
CA GLU A 295 0.30 -13.88 -4.24
C GLU A 295 1.08 -14.92 -3.43
N GLU A 296 1.86 -14.48 -2.44
CA GLU A 296 2.69 -15.37 -1.65
C GLU A 296 1.84 -16.21 -0.68
N LEU A 297 0.76 -15.65 -0.13
CA LEU A 297 -0.25 -16.41 0.62
C LEU A 297 -0.85 -17.54 -0.24
N HIS A 298 -1.27 -17.22 -1.47
CA HIS A 298 -1.84 -18.20 -2.39
C HIS A 298 -0.84 -19.30 -2.77
N LYS A 299 0.39 -18.92 -3.15
CA LYS A 299 1.46 -19.87 -3.51
C LYS A 299 1.80 -20.84 -2.38
N ASN A 300 1.70 -20.41 -1.13
CA ASN A 300 1.98 -21.23 0.05
C ASN A 300 0.72 -21.91 0.63
N GLY A 301 -0.42 -21.83 -0.06
CA GLY A 301 -1.64 -22.55 0.30
C GLY A 301 -2.42 -21.97 1.48
N TRP A 302 -2.13 -20.73 1.89
CA TRP A 302 -2.91 -20.05 2.92
C TRP A 302 -4.25 -19.58 2.37
N ASN A 303 -5.31 -19.76 3.16
CA ASN A 303 -6.65 -19.37 2.77
C ASN A 303 -6.81 -17.84 2.84
N ILE A 304 -7.17 -17.22 1.72
CA ILE A 304 -7.53 -15.80 1.65
C ILE A 304 -9.04 -15.70 1.77
N ILE A 305 -9.51 -14.94 2.76
CA ILE A 305 -10.93 -14.72 3.04
C ILE A 305 -11.47 -13.64 2.12
N GLY A 306 -12.69 -13.80 1.59
CA GLY A 306 -13.28 -12.88 0.61
C GLY A 306 -12.88 -13.21 -0.83
N THR A 307 -12.71 -12.18 -1.66
CA THR A 307 -12.31 -12.34 -3.06
C THR A 307 -10.95 -13.04 -3.18
N SER A 308 -10.85 -14.02 -4.09
CA SER A 308 -9.65 -14.86 -4.23
C SER A 308 -8.47 -14.09 -4.85
N TYR A 309 -7.23 -14.55 -4.61
CA TYR A 309 -6.05 -13.96 -5.27
C TYR A 309 -6.18 -13.95 -6.80
N ASN A 310 -6.63 -15.05 -7.40
CA ASN A 310 -6.76 -15.15 -8.85
C ASN A 310 -7.73 -14.12 -9.42
N ASP A 311 -8.86 -13.90 -8.75
CA ASP A 311 -9.84 -12.90 -9.18
C ASP A 311 -9.32 -11.47 -8.96
N MET A 312 -8.62 -11.23 -7.84
CA MET A 312 -7.98 -9.93 -7.59
C MET A 312 -6.91 -9.61 -8.63
N ASP A 313 -6.09 -10.59 -9.01
CA ASP A 313 -5.02 -10.46 -9.99
C ASP A 313 -5.56 -10.24 -11.42
N ILE A 314 -6.74 -10.78 -11.77
CA ILE A 314 -7.42 -10.44 -13.04
C ILE A 314 -7.74 -8.94 -13.09
N ALA A 315 -8.20 -8.37 -11.98
CA ALA A 315 -8.58 -6.96 -11.94
C ALA A 315 -7.37 -6.01 -11.91
N GLU A 316 -6.25 -6.40 -11.28
CA GLU A 316 -5.01 -5.62 -11.27
C GLU A 316 -4.23 -5.71 -12.59
N ASP A 317 -4.26 -6.85 -13.28
CA ASP A 317 -3.63 -7.00 -14.61
C ASP A 317 -4.49 -6.34 -15.69
N ARG A 318 -3.98 -5.24 -16.27
CA ARG A 318 -4.70 -4.49 -17.31
C ARG A 318 -5.08 -5.34 -18.52
N GLY A 319 -4.22 -6.27 -18.93
CA GLY A 319 -4.48 -7.13 -20.08
C GLY A 319 -5.66 -8.06 -19.81
N ARG A 320 -5.56 -8.82 -18.71
CA ARG A 320 -6.60 -9.77 -18.29
C ARG A 320 -7.92 -9.07 -17.98
N PHE A 321 -7.87 -7.91 -17.32
CA PHE A 321 -9.07 -7.13 -17.04
C PHE A 321 -9.74 -6.64 -18.34
N SER A 322 -8.97 -6.18 -19.31
CA SER A 322 -9.54 -5.68 -20.57
C SER A 322 -10.12 -6.80 -21.42
N ASP A 323 -9.49 -7.97 -21.42
CA ASP A 323 -10.04 -9.18 -22.05
C ASP A 323 -11.38 -9.56 -21.41
N LEU A 324 -11.47 -9.50 -20.08
CA LEU A 324 -12.73 -9.71 -19.36
C LEU A 324 -13.81 -8.68 -19.74
N LEU A 325 -13.48 -7.39 -19.78
CA LEU A 325 -14.44 -6.35 -20.17
C LEU A 325 -14.93 -6.55 -21.61
N LYS A 326 -14.04 -6.97 -22.51
CA LYS A 326 -14.39 -7.29 -23.90
C LYS A 326 -15.35 -8.49 -23.98
N GLU A 327 -15.11 -9.55 -23.22
CA GLU A 327 -16.02 -10.71 -23.13
C GLU A 327 -17.39 -10.33 -22.60
N LEU A 328 -17.45 -9.41 -21.62
CA LEU A 328 -18.69 -8.92 -21.03
C LEU A 328 -19.42 -7.87 -21.90
N GLY A 329 -18.82 -7.44 -23.02
CA GLY A 329 -19.35 -6.38 -23.87
C GLY A 329 -19.40 -5.01 -23.19
N ILE A 330 -18.49 -4.75 -22.24
CA ILE A 330 -18.40 -3.51 -21.48
C ILE A 330 -17.41 -2.56 -22.18
N PRO A 331 -17.77 -1.30 -22.47
CA PRO A 331 -16.85 -0.34 -23.04
C PRO A 331 -15.69 0.01 -22.10
N TYR A 332 -14.48 0.11 -22.65
CA TYR A 332 -13.27 0.54 -21.95
C TYR A 332 -12.38 1.38 -22.89
N PRO A 333 -11.53 2.28 -22.37
CA PRO A 333 -10.61 3.06 -23.19
C PRO A 333 -9.65 2.13 -23.96
N LYS A 334 -9.40 2.43 -25.24
CA LYS A 334 -8.42 1.68 -26.03
C LYS A 334 -7.04 1.76 -25.37
N TYR A 335 -6.26 0.68 -25.41
CA TYR A 335 -4.93 0.66 -24.82
C TYR A 335 -3.96 -0.22 -25.62
N GLY A 336 -2.67 -0.06 -25.33
CA GLY A 336 -1.61 -0.98 -25.72
C GLY A 336 -0.56 -1.12 -24.63
N ALA A 337 0.24 -2.17 -24.70
CA ALA A 337 1.37 -2.41 -23.81
C ALA A 337 2.67 -2.38 -24.61
N ALA A 338 3.64 -1.59 -24.18
CA ALA A 338 4.95 -1.43 -24.79
C ALA A 338 6.07 -1.91 -23.85
N ARG A 339 7.07 -2.56 -24.42
CA ARG A 339 8.33 -2.98 -23.76
C ARG A 339 9.51 -2.09 -24.11
N ASP A 340 9.37 -1.27 -25.13
CA ASP A 340 10.33 -0.26 -25.55
C ASP A 340 9.63 0.97 -26.14
N VAL A 341 10.42 1.96 -26.54
CA VAL A 341 9.91 3.21 -27.12
C VAL A 341 9.30 2.99 -28.51
N ASP A 342 9.85 2.06 -29.30
CA ASP A 342 9.39 1.82 -30.67
C ASP A 342 7.98 1.19 -30.66
N GLU A 343 7.75 0.19 -29.82
CA GLU A 343 6.43 -0.38 -29.57
C GLU A 343 5.45 0.69 -29.07
N ALA A 344 5.91 1.61 -28.20
CA ALA A 344 5.08 2.70 -27.69
C ALA A 344 4.61 3.65 -28.81
N LEU A 345 5.52 4.03 -29.70
CA LEU A 345 5.22 4.87 -30.86
C LEU A 345 4.31 4.16 -31.85
N ASP A 346 4.46 2.85 -32.04
CA ASP A 346 3.58 2.05 -32.89
C ASP A 346 2.15 1.94 -32.33
N ILE A 347 2.00 1.95 -31.00
CA ILE A 347 0.69 2.04 -30.34
C ILE A 347 0.08 3.44 -30.56
N ALA A 348 0.87 4.51 -30.41
CA ALA A 348 0.42 5.89 -30.61
C ALA A 348 -0.06 6.17 -32.05
N LYS A 349 0.42 5.43 -33.05
CA LYS A 349 -0.13 5.49 -34.43
C LYS A 349 -1.56 4.95 -34.54
N LYS A 350 -1.96 4.04 -33.63
CA LYS A 350 -3.28 3.39 -33.62
C LYS A 350 -4.26 4.07 -32.68
N ILE A 351 -3.76 4.74 -31.64
CA ILE A 351 -4.55 5.43 -30.63
C ILE A 351 -4.19 6.92 -30.70
N PRO A 352 -5.10 7.81 -31.14
CA PRO A 352 -4.77 9.22 -31.29
C PRO A 352 -4.49 9.88 -29.94
N TYR A 353 -3.55 10.83 -29.94
CA TYR A 353 -3.29 11.71 -28.81
C TYR A 353 -4.53 12.53 -28.43
N PRO A 354 -4.65 12.94 -27.15
CA PRO A 354 -3.76 12.67 -26.01
C PRO A 354 -3.77 11.21 -25.52
N LEU A 355 -2.64 10.78 -24.94
CA LEU A 355 -2.45 9.43 -24.37
C LEU A 355 -2.09 9.50 -22.89
N LEU A 356 -2.55 8.53 -22.11
CA LEU A 356 -2.17 8.33 -20.72
C LEU A 356 -1.11 7.24 -20.63
N VAL A 357 0.10 7.61 -20.22
CA VAL A 357 1.24 6.69 -20.06
C VAL A 357 1.36 6.30 -18.60
N ARG A 358 1.36 4.99 -18.31
CA ARG A 358 1.51 4.48 -16.94
C ARG A 358 2.35 3.20 -16.87
N PRO A 359 3.13 3.01 -15.79
CA PRO A 359 3.72 1.71 -15.51
C PRO A 359 2.65 0.68 -15.12
N SER A 360 2.92 -0.61 -15.35
CA SER A 360 2.08 -1.69 -14.82
C SER A 360 2.28 -1.87 -13.31
N TYR A 361 1.24 -2.32 -12.61
CA TYR A 361 1.20 -2.61 -11.16
C TYR A 361 1.66 -1.46 -10.24
N VAL A 362 1.07 -0.26 -10.40
CA VAL A 362 1.35 0.90 -9.52
C VAL A 362 0.11 1.45 -8.83
N LEU A 363 0.32 2.12 -7.70
CA LEU A 363 -0.71 2.80 -6.92
C LEU A 363 -0.68 4.32 -7.10
N GLY A 364 -1.84 4.94 -6.89
CA GLY A 364 -1.92 6.40 -6.70
C GLY A 364 -1.40 7.17 -7.91
N GLY A 365 -1.51 6.56 -9.10
CA GLY A 365 -0.97 7.05 -10.35
C GLY A 365 0.54 7.28 -10.39
N GLN A 366 1.33 6.50 -9.65
CA GLN A 366 2.77 6.72 -9.57
C GLN A 366 3.43 6.74 -10.96
N ARG A 367 4.13 7.84 -11.30
CA ARG A 367 4.75 8.06 -12.62
C ARG A 367 3.78 8.00 -13.81
N MET A 368 2.49 8.26 -13.60
CA MET A 368 1.53 8.43 -14.69
C MET A 368 1.66 9.82 -15.30
N LYS A 369 1.51 9.91 -16.62
CA LYS A 369 1.56 11.20 -17.31
C LYS A 369 0.69 11.19 -18.57
N ILE A 370 -0.05 12.28 -18.76
CA ILE A 370 -0.74 12.55 -20.02
C ILE A 370 0.28 13.17 -20.99
N VAL A 371 0.38 12.60 -22.18
CA VAL A 371 1.29 13.05 -23.25
C VAL A 371 0.49 13.43 -24.48
N ILE A 372 0.95 14.46 -25.21
CA ILE A 372 0.23 15.01 -26.36
C ILE A 372 0.99 14.85 -27.70
N ASN A 373 2.20 14.29 -27.68
CA ASN A 373 3.03 14.05 -28.87
C ASN A 373 4.07 12.95 -28.64
N ASP A 374 4.69 12.49 -29.72
CA ASP A 374 5.72 11.45 -29.75
C ASP A 374 6.93 11.76 -28.84
N ASN A 375 7.40 13.01 -28.84
CA ASN A 375 8.56 13.43 -28.03
C ASN A 375 8.29 13.30 -26.52
N GLU A 376 7.08 13.65 -26.08
CA GLU A 376 6.67 13.49 -24.68
C GLU A 376 6.48 12.02 -24.30
N LEU A 377 5.91 11.23 -25.22
CA LEU A 377 5.76 9.79 -25.05
C LEU A 377 7.11 9.10 -24.84
N GLU A 378 8.07 9.33 -25.74
CA GLU A 378 9.43 8.78 -25.66
C GLU A 378 10.09 9.12 -24.32
N ARG A 379 10.10 10.40 -23.94
CA ARG A 379 10.70 10.85 -22.68
C ARG A 379 10.08 10.18 -21.47
N GLN A 380 8.76 10.02 -21.47
CA GLN A 380 8.06 9.41 -20.34
C GLN A 380 8.35 7.90 -20.25
N VAL A 381 8.31 7.19 -21.37
CA VAL A 381 8.62 5.75 -21.43
C VAL A 381 10.04 5.48 -20.95
N LEU A 382 11.03 6.25 -21.43
CA LEU A 382 12.42 6.14 -20.97
C LEU A 382 12.57 6.45 -19.47
N THR A 383 11.82 7.42 -18.96
CA THR A 383 11.83 7.75 -17.53
C THR A 383 11.28 6.59 -16.71
N ILE A 384 10.22 5.94 -17.15
CA ILE A 384 9.67 4.76 -16.47
C ILE A 384 10.70 3.63 -16.46
N PHE A 385 11.27 3.25 -17.60
CA PHE A 385 12.25 2.15 -17.67
C PHE A 385 13.54 2.42 -16.88
N LYS A 386 13.98 3.68 -16.80
CA LYS A 386 15.12 4.05 -15.95
C LYS A 386 14.91 3.68 -14.48
N HIS A 387 13.67 3.75 -14.00
CA HIS A 387 13.33 3.45 -12.61
C HIS A 387 12.77 2.03 -12.42
N LEU A 388 12.16 1.47 -13.47
CA LEU A 388 11.49 0.17 -13.47
C LEU A 388 11.87 -0.59 -14.77
N PRO A 389 13.11 -1.14 -14.86
CA PRO A 389 13.65 -1.67 -16.12
C PRO A 389 12.87 -2.85 -16.69
N ASP A 390 12.35 -3.72 -15.82
CA ASP A 390 11.64 -4.95 -16.21
C ASP A 390 10.11 -4.76 -16.33
N ASN A 391 9.62 -3.52 -16.17
CA ASN A 391 8.19 -3.25 -16.21
C ASN A 391 7.69 -3.12 -17.66
N ARG A 392 6.37 -3.22 -17.85
CA ARG A 392 5.69 -2.88 -19.10
C ARG A 392 5.04 -1.50 -18.96
N VAL A 393 5.10 -0.70 -20.02
CA VAL A 393 4.43 0.61 -20.05
C VAL A 393 3.09 0.45 -20.76
N LEU A 394 2.02 0.83 -20.09
CA LEU A 394 0.67 0.86 -20.64
C LEU A 394 0.42 2.26 -21.22
N ILE A 395 -0.16 2.26 -22.41
CA ILE A 395 -0.51 3.46 -23.17
C ILE A 395 -2.01 3.40 -23.41
N ASP A 396 -2.75 4.17 -22.62
CA ASP A 396 -4.21 4.21 -22.64
C ASP A 396 -4.68 5.45 -23.42
N GLN A 397 -5.81 5.32 -24.11
CA GLN A 397 -6.52 6.44 -24.73
C GLN A 397 -6.98 7.40 -23.62
N PHE A 398 -6.57 8.66 -23.69
CA PHE A 398 -7.05 9.66 -22.75
C PHE A 398 -8.41 10.20 -23.19
N LEU A 399 -9.44 9.97 -22.39
CA LEU A 399 -10.80 10.46 -22.64
C LEU A 399 -10.93 11.93 -22.24
N GLU A 400 -10.49 12.81 -23.14
CA GLU A 400 -10.50 14.25 -22.88
C GLU A 400 -11.91 14.77 -22.52
N ARG A 401 -11.99 15.59 -21.46
CA ARG A 401 -13.22 16.21 -20.94
C ARG A 401 -14.33 15.23 -20.55
N ALA A 402 -13.99 13.97 -20.27
CA ALA A 402 -14.94 13.04 -19.67
C ALA A 402 -15.18 13.41 -18.20
N LYS A 403 -16.40 13.16 -17.71
CA LYS A 403 -16.65 13.13 -16.27
C LYS A 403 -16.03 11.87 -15.69
N GLU A 404 -15.65 11.91 -14.43
CA GLU A 404 -15.19 10.72 -13.70
C GLU A 404 -16.18 10.43 -12.57
N ALA A 405 -16.48 9.15 -12.38
CA ALA A 405 -17.38 8.70 -11.34
C ALA A 405 -16.93 7.32 -10.84
N GLU A 406 -17.30 6.98 -9.61
CA GLU A 406 -16.96 5.69 -9.03
C GLU A 406 -18.12 5.07 -8.27
N ILE A 407 -18.13 3.74 -8.26
CA ILE A 407 -19.07 2.92 -7.49
C ILE A 407 -18.27 2.14 -6.47
N ASP A 408 -18.67 2.24 -5.21
CA ASP A 408 -18.32 1.28 -4.17
C ASP A 408 -19.51 0.37 -3.92
N ALA A 409 -19.26 -0.94 -3.87
CA ALA A 409 -20.30 -1.95 -3.69
C ALA A 409 -19.83 -3.14 -2.85
N ILE A 410 -20.80 -3.88 -2.32
CA ILE A 410 -20.60 -5.17 -1.66
C ILE A 410 -21.28 -6.24 -2.50
N PHE A 411 -20.56 -7.31 -2.83
CA PHE A 411 -21.11 -8.49 -3.50
C PHE A 411 -20.95 -9.71 -2.58
N ASP A 412 -22.02 -10.48 -2.38
CA ASP A 412 -22.01 -11.66 -1.50
C ASP A 412 -22.00 -13.00 -2.26
N GLY A 413 -21.82 -12.94 -3.58
CA GLY A 413 -21.90 -14.06 -4.51
C GLY A 413 -23.26 -14.19 -5.20
N ASP A 414 -24.32 -13.63 -4.62
CA ASP A 414 -25.68 -13.70 -5.14
C ASP A 414 -26.19 -12.30 -5.51
N GLU A 415 -26.11 -11.35 -4.59
CA GLU A 415 -26.63 -9.99 -4.69
C GLU A 415 -25.51 -8.95 -4.66
N LEU A 416 -25.68 -7.87 -5.45
CA LEU A 416 -24.83 -6.69 -5.41
C LEU A 416 -25.56 -5.56 -4.69
N HIS A 417 -24.95 -5.04 -3.62
CA HIS A 417 -25.42 -3.85 -2.94
C HIS A 417 -24.51 -2.65 -3.27
N ILE A 418 -25.07 -1.64 -3.94
CA ILE A 418 -24.39 -0.38 -4.21
C ILE A 418 -24.29 0.44 -2.91
N MET A 419 -23.08 0.63 -2.39
CA MET A 419 -22.86 1.44 -1.19
C MET A 419 -23.03 2.92 -1.50
N GLY A 420 -22.53 3.38 -2.64
CA GLY A 420 -22.63 4.76 -3.10
C GLY A 420 -22.10 4.94 -4.51
N ILE A 421 -22.67 5.92 -5.22
CA ILE A 421 -22.20 6.37 -6.53
C ILE A 421 -21.72 7.80 -6.37
N MET A 422 -20.42 8.01 -6.54
CA MET A 422 -19.78 9.32 -6.40
C MET A 422 -19.45 9.90 -7.77
N GLU A 423 -19.68 11.20 -7.93
CA GLU A 423 -19.31 11.95 -9.13
C GLU A 423 -18.21 12.94 -8.78
N HIS A 424 -17.10 12.90 -9.53
CA HIS A 424 -16.01 13.85 -9.36
C HIS A 424 -16.42 15.22 -9.91
N ILE A 425 -15.99 16.28 -9.23
CA ILE A 425 -16.17 17.66 -9.69
C ILE A 425 -15.18 17.94 -10.83
N GLU A 426 -13.92 17.56 -10.62
CA GLU A 426 -12.86 17.65 -11.61
C GLU A 426 -13.05 16.57 -12.71
N PRO A 427 -12.70 16.87 -13.97
CA PRO A 427 -12.84 15.91 -15.06
C PRO A 427 -11.77 14.82 -15.01
N ALA A 428 -12.01 13.74 -15.75
CA ALA A 428 -11.07 12.64 -15.90
C ALA A 428 -9.67 13.15 -16.33
N GLY A 429 -8.64 12.68 -15.63
CA GLY A 429 -7.26 13.12 -15.80
C GLY A 429 -6.65 13.79 -14.58
N ILE A 430 -7.48 14.20 -13.62
CA ILE A 430 -7.05 14.41 -12.24
C ILE A 430 -7.34 13.12 -11.48
N HIS A 431 -6.34 12.60 -10.78
CA HIS A 431 -6.49 11.36 -10.02
C HIS A 431 -7.65 11.45 -9.01
N SER A 432 -8.46 10.39 -8.88
CA SER A 432 -9.61 10.32 -7.96
C SER A 432 -9.31 10.76 -6.52
N GLY A 433 -8.14 10.39 -6.01
CA GLY A 433 -7.63 10.82 -4.70
C GLY A 433 -7.40 12.33 -4.54
N ASP A 434 -7.12 13.05 -5.63
CA ASP A 434 -6.91 14.51 -5.67
C ASP A 434 -8.16 15.27 -6.16
N SER A 435 -9.21 14.54 -6.55
CA SER A 435 -10.48 15.12 -6.95
C SER A 435 -11.41 15.28 -5.75
N SER A 436 -12.19 16.33 -5.80
CA SER A 436 -13.38 16.50 -4.98
C SER A 436 -14.50 15.64 -5.56
N ALA A 437 -15.26 14.95 -4.72
CA ALA A 437 -16.32 14.04 -5.17
C ALA A 437 -17.61 14.27 -4.38
N VAL A 438 -18.76 14.17 -5.05
CA VAL A 438 -20.08 14.41 -4.48
C VAL A 438 -20.86 13.10 -4.37
N LEU A 439 -21.49 12.89 -3.22
CA LEU A 439 -22.36 11.76 -2.92
C LEU A 439 -23.72 12.27 -2.40
N PRO A 440 -24.86 11.86 -3.00
CA PRO A 440 -24.97 11.15 -4.27
C PRO A 440 -24.44 11.97 -5.45
N HIS A 441 -24.27 11.35 -6.62
CA HIS A 441 -23.95 12.06 -7.87
C HIS A 441 -24.90 13.27 -8.10
N TYR A 442 -24.44 14.30 -8.81
CA TYR A 442 -25.14 15.58 -8.92
C TYR A 442 -25.58 15.94 -10.35
N SER A 443 -24.96 15.36 -11.37
CA SER A 443 -25.23 15.69 -12.78
C SER A 443 -25.23 14.49 -13.74
N LEU A 444 -25.00 13.27 -13.25
CA LEU A 444 -25.16 12.05 -14.06
C LEU A 444 -26.62 11.75 -14.39
N GLY A 445 -26.90 11.38 -15.65
CA GLY A 445 -28.24 11.04 -16.11
C GLY A 445 -28.67 9.62 -15.71
N PRO A 446 -29.97 9.31 -15.63
CA PRO A 446 -30.49 7.99 -15.22
C PRO A 446 -29.95 6.82 -16.03
N ILE A 447 -29.78 6.99 -17.36
CA ILE A 447 -29.27 5.95 -18.26
C ILE A 447 -27.81 5.62 -17.95
N VAL A 448 -27.00 6.66 -17.67
CA VAL A 448 -25.59 6.52 -17.28
C VAL A 448 -25.47 5.74 -15.97
N ILE A 449 -26.27 6.11 -14.97
CA ILE A 449 -26.28 5.45 -13.66
C ILE A 449 -26.67 3.98 -13.79
N GLN A 450 -27.74 3.69 -14.53
CA GLN A 450 -28.18 2.33 -14.79
C GLN A 450 -27.08 1.50 -15.47
N SER A 451 -26.41 2.08 -16.47
CA SER A 451 -25.28 1.43 -17.16
C SER A 451 -24.11 1.13 -16.22
N MET A 452 -23.76 2.08 -15.33
CA MET A 452 -22.70 1.87 -14.33
C MET A 452 -23.05 0.74 -13.36
N ILE A 453 -24.30 0.67 -12.89
CA ILE A 453 -24.77 -0.41 -11.99
C ILE A 453 -24.73 -1.76 -12.72
N GLU A 454 -25.21 -1.83 -13.95
CA GLU A 454 -25.18 -3.06 -14.76
C GLU A 454 -23.76 -3.55 -15.01
N TYR A 455 -22.83 -2.63 -15.32
CA TYR A 455 -21.42 -2.98 -15.50
C TYR A 455 -20.81 -3.43 -14.18
N ALA A 456 -21.13 -2.77 -13.07
CA ALA A 456 -20.66 -3.18 -11.75
C ALA A 456 -21.11 -4.59 -11.38
N GLU A 457 -22.36 -4.95 -11.66
CA GLU A 457 -22.88 -6.29 -11.41
C GLU A 457 -22.22 -7.34 -12.31
N LYS A 458 -22.08 -7.06 -13.61
CA LYS A 458 -21.39 -7.97 -14.53
C LYS A 458 -19.95 -8.23 -14.10
N ILE A 459 -19.22 -7.18 -13.75
CA ILE A 459 -17.83 -7.28 -13.28
C ILE A 459 -17.77 -8.05 -11.96
N ALA A 460 -18.63 -7.74 -10.99
CA ALA A 460 -18.64 -8.39 -9.70
C ALA A 460 -18.92 -9.90 -9.80
N ARG A 461 -19.86 -10.30 -10.68
CA ARG A 461 -20.15 -11.70 -10.96
C ARG A 461 -19.00 -12.40 -11.68
N ALA A 462 -18.42 -11.76 -12.70
CA ALA A 462 -17.37 -12.36 -13.50
C ALA A 462 -16.05 -12.54 -12.72
N LEU A 463 -15.77 -11.63 -11.79
CA LEU A 463 -14.63 -11.72 -10.86
C LEU A 463 -14.96 -12.49 -9.58
N ASN A 464 -16.12 -13.15 -9.48
CA ASN A 464 -16.53 -13.93 -8.29
C ASN A 464 -16.32 -13.16 -6.96
N ILE A 465 -16.65 -11.86 -6.95
CA ILE A 465 -16.35 -10.99 -5.80
C ILE A 465 -17.01 -11.54 -4.54
N LYS A 466 -16.29 -11.44 -3.42
CA LYS A 466 -16.85 -11.72 -2.09
C LYS A 466 -16.38 -10.63 -1.15
N GLY A 467 -17.27 -9.70 -0.83
CA GLY A 467 -16.96 -8.49 -0.08
C GLY A 467 -16.96 -7.24 -0.95
N LEU A 468 -15.96 -6.39 -0.79
CA LEU A 468 -15.89 -5.05 -1.38
C LEU A 468 -15.39 -5.07 -2.83
N ILE A 469 -15.96 -4.20 -3.66
CA ILE A 469 -15.43 -3.82 -4.96
C ILE A 469 -15.65 -2.33 -5.19
N ASN A 470 -14.61 -1.66 -5.69
CA ASN A 470 -14.66 -0.29 -6.21
C ASN A 470 -14.45 -0.32 -7.72
N ILE A 471 -15.21 0.46 -8.48
CA ILE A 471 -15.09 0.54 -9.94
C ILE A 471 -15.09 2.00 -10.35
N GLN A 472 -14.10 2.40 -11.12
CA GLN A 472 -13.96 3.75 -11.65
C GLN A 472 -14.41 3.81 -13.11
N PHE A 473 -15.13 4.86 -13.44
CA PHE A 473 -15.74 5.09 -14.73
C PHE A 473 -15.38 6.46 -15.29
N ALA A 474 -15.18 6.52 -16.61
CA ALA A 474 -15.17 7.75 -17.37
C ALA A 474 -16.46 7.85 -18.19
N ILE A 475 -17.13 9.00 -18.15
CA ILE A 475 -18.40 9.24 -18.86
C ILE A 475 -18.19 10.34 -19.89
N LYS A 476 -18.40 10.01 -21.16
CA LYS A 476 -18.28 10.94 -22.29
C LYS A 476 -19.45 10.77 -23.25
N ASN A 477 -20.17 11.87 -23.53
CA ASN A 477 -21.36 11.85 -24.39
C ASN A 477 -22.38 10.78 -23.97
N ASP A 478 -22.64 10.65 -22.66
CA ASP A 478 -23.49 9.64 -22.03
C ASP A 478 -23.07 8.17 -22.23
N GLU A 479 -21.91 7.92 -22.83
CA GLU A 479 -21.29 6.60 -22.89
C GLU A 479 -20.38 6.37 -21.67
N VAL A 480 -20.52 5.20 -21.05
CA VAL A 480 -19.84 4.80 -19.82
C VAL A 480 -18.68 3.87 -20.15
N TYR A 481 -17.47 4.29 -19.81
CA TYR A 481 -16.24 3.53 -20.00
C TYR A 481 -15.68 3.09 -18.65
N VAL A 482 -15.37 1.80 -18.49
CA VAL A 482 -14.70 1.30 -17.28
C VAL A 482 -13.20 1.62 -17.35
N ILE A 483 -12.69 2.28 -16.32
CA ILE A 483 -11.27 2.61 -16.17
C ILE A 483 -10.54 1.46 -15.48
N GLU A 484 -10.95 1.12 -14.26
CA GLU A 484 -10.37 0.07 -13.43
C GLU A 484 -11.40 -0.48 -12.44
N ALA A 485 -11.16 -1.69 -11.95
CA ALA A 485 -11.88 -2.29 -10.84
C ALA A 485 -10.88 -2.71 -9.76
N ASN A 486 -11.23 -2.42 -8.51
CA ASN A 486 -10.44 -2.69 -7.33
C ASN A 486 -11.27 -3.61 -6.42
N PRO A 487 -11.04 -4.94 -6.44
CA PRO A 487 -11.80 -5.92 -5.66
C PRO A 487 -11.37 -5.94 -4.18
N ARG A 488 -11.38 -4.75 -3.57
CA ARG A 488 -10.93 -4.46 -2.21
C ARG A 488 -11.58 -3.18 -1.69
N ALA A 489 -11.30 -2.86 -0.43
CA ALA A 489 -11.64 -1.54 0.10
C ALA A 489 -10.98 -0.42 -0.73
N SER A 490 -11.73 0.65 -0.93
CA SER A 490 -11.26 1.91 -1.51
C SER A 490 -11.01 2.95 -0.43
N ARG A 491 -10.32 4.03 -0.78
CA ARG A 491 -10.15 5.17 0.14
C ARG A 491 -11.46 5.91 0.41
N THR A 492 -12.46 5.78 -0.46
CA THR A 492 -13.78 6.41 -0.33
C THR A 492 -14.76 5.60 0.49
N THR A 493 -14.44 4.34 0.76
CA THR A 493 -15.24 3.43 1.59
C THR A 493 -15.59 4.03 2.98
N PRO A 494 -14.65 4.65 3.74
CA PRO A 494 -14.97 5.36 4.99
C PRO A 494 -15.84 6.61 4.79
N PHE A 495 -15.61 7.36 3.71
CA PHE A 495 -16.40 8.56 3.38
C PHE A 495 -17.87 8.17 3.17
N ILE A 496 -18.14 7.16 2.35
CA ILE A 496 -19.51 6.66 2.11
C ILE A 496 -20.15 6.15 3.40
N ALA A 497 -19.42 5.35 4.18
CA ALA A 497 -19.91 4.80 5.45
C ALA A 497 -20.32 5.91 6.43
N LYS A 498 -19.51 6.98 6.54
CA LYS A 498 -19.82 8.13 7.38
C LYS A 498 -20.96 8.98 6.82
N ALA A 499 -20.97 9.23 5.52
CA ALA A 499 -21.97 10.07 4.87
C ALA A 499 -23.39 9.48 4.98
N TYR A 500 -23.53 8.17 4.77
CA TYR A 500 -24.82 7.49 4.91
C TYR A 500 -25.11 6.96 6.32
N GLY A 501 -24.15 6.99 7.23
CA GLY A 501 -24.31 6.44 8.58
C GLY A 501 -24.52 4.92 8.60
N VAL A 502 -23.94 4.20 7.64
CA VAL A 502 -24.06 2.74 7.49
C VAL A 502 -22.70 2.08 7.74
N PRO A 503 -22.61 1.02 8.58
CA PRO A 503 -21.36 0.33 8.87
C PRO A 503 -20.98 -0.66 7.76
N TYR A 504 -20.82 -0.17 6.53
CA TYR A 504 -20.60 -1.00 5.34
C TYR A 504 -19.43 -1.98 5.47
N LEU A 505 -18.36 -1.59 6.16
CA LEU A 505 -17.14 -2.38 6.31
C LEU A 505 -17.36 -3.56 7.24
N ASN A 506 -18.21 -3.38 8.27
CA ASN A 506 -18.61 -4.47 9.16
C ASN A 506 -19.46 -5.48 8.40
N ILE A 507 -20.44 -5.00 7.61
CA ILE A 507 -21.29 -5.83 6.73
C ILE A 507 -20.42 -6.59 5.73
N ALA A 508 -19.57 -5.90 4.98
CA ALA A 508 -18.70 -6.49 3.98
C ALA A 508 -17.77 -7.54 4.58
N THR A 509 -17.21 -7.29 5.77
CA THR A 509 -16.35 -8.28 6.44
C THR A 509 -17.13 -9.53 6.85
N LYS A 510 -18.37 -9.40 7.34
CA LYS A 510 -19.23 -10.56 7.66
C LYS A 510 -19.59 -11.38 6.42
N VAL A 511 -19.76 -10.70 5.28
CA VAL A 511 -19.94 -11.33 3.96
C VAL A 511 -18.66 -12.05 3.51
N MET A 512 -17.49 -11.41 3.62
CA MET A 512 -16.19 -12.01 3.30
C MET A 512 -15.93 -13.28 4.12
N LEU A 513 -16.29 -13.25 5.41
CA LEU A 513 -16.19 -14.39 6.33
C LEU A 513 -17.21 -15.51 6.04
N GLY A 514 -18.15 -15.30 5.12
CA GLY A 514 -19.21 -16.25 4.79
C GLY A 514 -20.23 -16.46 5.90
N THR A 515 -20.27 -15.58 6.90
CA THR A 515 -21.16 -15.71 8.06
C THR A 515 -22.55 -15.16 7.81
N HIS A 516 -22.67 -14.20 6.89
CA HIS A 516 -23.90 -13.50 6.56
C HIS A 516 -23.96 -13.24 5.05
N LYS A 517 -25.17 -13.06 4.55
CA LYS A 517 -25.51 -12.56 3.21
C LYS A 517 -26.05 -11.14 3.32
N LEU A 518 -26.10 -10.41 2.21
CA LEU A 518 -26.60 -9.04 2.19
C LEU A 518 -28.04 -8.93 2.69
N LYS A 519 -28.88 -9.90 2.34
CA LYS A 519 -30.27 -10.02 2.81
C LYS A 519 -30.44 -10.17 4.33
N ASP A 520 -29.37 -10.50 5.06
CA ASP A 520 -29.41 -10.61 6.52
C ASP A 520 -29.29 -9.24 7.22
N PHE A 521 -29.06 -8.17 6.45
CA PHE A 521 -28.90 -6.81 6.95
C PHE A 521 -30.01 -5.89 6.44
N GLU A 522 -30.54 -5.06 7.34
CA GLU A 522 -31.36 -3.92 6.96
C GLU A 522 -30.45 -2.71 6.70
N ILE A 523 -30.20 -2.41 5.42
CA ILE A 523 -29.32 -1.30 5.02
C ILE A 523 -30.15 -0.07 4.67
N THR A 524 -30.16 0.90 5.58
CA THR A 524 -30.86 2.17 5.38
C THR A 524 -29.86 3.33 5.33
N GLN A 525 -29.72 3.94 4.16
CA GLN A 525 -28.89 5.12 3.94
C GLN A 525 -29.53 6.37 4.58
N LYS A 526 -28.79 7.07 5.43
CA LYS A 526 -29.25 8.29 6.12
C LYS A 526 -28.40 9.48 5.68
N LEU A 527 -28.85 10.17 4.64
CA LEU A 527 -28.25 11.42 4.18
C LEU A 527 -29.35 12.37 3.74
N ASP A 528 -29.35 13.58 4.30
CA ASP A 528 -30.18 14.70 3.82
C ASP A 528 -29.31 15.61 2.96
N GLY A 529 -29.70 15.81 1.69
CA GLY A 529 -28.90 16.56 0.72
C GLY A 529 -27.72 15.76 0.14
N TYR A 530 -26.51 16.33 0.24
CA TYR A 530 -25.28 15.79 -0.36
C TYR A 530 -24.10 15.88 0.61
N ALA A 531 -23.14 14.97 0.44
CA ALA A 531 -21.83 15.00 1.06
C ALA A 531 -20.76 15.22 -0.01
N ILE A 532 -19.81 16.10 0.25
CA ILE A 532 -18.68 16.40 -0.63
C ILE A 532 -17.40 15.95 0.06
N LYS A 533 -16.65 15.06 -0.57
CA LYS A 533 -15.28 14.71 -0.20
C LYS A 533 -14.34 15.74 -0.81
N ILE A 534 -13.50 16.36 0.02
CA ILE A 534 -12.58 17.43 -0.39
C ILE A 534 -11.15 16.99 -0.06
N PRO A 535 -10.24 16.94 -1.05
CA PRO A 535 -8.84 16.59 -0.81
C PRO A 535 -8.08 17.73 -0.11
N VAL A 536 -7.15 17.35 0.78
CA VAL A 536 -6.25 18.26 1.49
C VAL A 536 -4.82 18.07 0.98
N PHE A 537 -4.17 19.16 0.59
CA PHE A 537 -2.83 19.15 0.01
C PHE A 537 -1.79 19.74 0.96
N SER A 538 -0.59 19.19 0.91
CA SER A 538 0.57 19.66 1.68
C SER A 538 1.54 20.53 0.85
N PHE A 539 1.06 21.22 -0.20
CA PHE A 539 1.92 22.00 -1.10
C PHE A 539 2.73 23.09 -0.41
N GLU A 540 2.21 23.68 0.67
CA GLU A 540 2.94 24.68 1.46
C GLU A 540 4.22 24.12 2.11
N LYS A 541 4.32 22.79 2.23
CA LYS A 541 5.54 22.11 2.70
C LYS A 541 6.63 22.02 1.62
N PHE A 542 6.29 22.30 0.36
CA PHE A 542 7.18 22.15 -0.79
C PHE A 542 7.12 23.39 -1.70
N GLN A 543 7.94 24.41 -1.37
CA GLN A 543 7.89 25.73 -2.01
C GLN A 543 8.13 25.69 -3.54
N ASP A 544 9.06 24.86 -4.00
CA ASP A 544 9.49 24.79 -5.41
C ASP A 544 8.73 23.75 -6.24
N VAL A 545 7.64 23.21 -5.69
CA VAL A 545 6.89 22.13 -6.34
C VAL A 545 5.71 22.66 -7.12
N ASP A 546 5.53 22.09 -8.30
CA ASP A 546 4.38 22.34 -9.16
C ASP A 546 3.07 21.88 -8.49
N LYS A 547 2.19 22.86 -8.25
CA LYS A 547 0.87 22.70 -7.60
C LYS A 547 -0.22 22.23 -8.57
N ARG A 548 0.10 22.05 -9.85
CA ARG A 548 -0.85 21.48 -10.82
C ARG A 548 -1.21 20.04 -10.45
N LEU A 549 -2.46 19.71 -10.70
CA LEU A 549 -3.00 18.38 -10.51
C LEU A 549 -2.92 17.60 -11.83
N GLY A 550 -2.95 16.28 -11.73
CA GLY A 550 -2.83 15.40 -12.87
C GLY A 550 -3.11 13.95 -12.48
N PRO A 551 -2.65 12.99 -13.29
CA PRO A 551 -2.98 11.59 -13.08
C PRO A 551 -2.24 10.95 -11.89
N GLU A 552 -1.26 11.64 -11.30
CA GLU A 552 -0.56 11.19 -10.09
C GLU A 552 -1.08 11.90 -8.84
N MET A 553 -1.52 11.13 -7.85
CA MET A 553 -2.08 11.63 -6.59
C MET A 553 -1.01 12.32 -5.72
N LYS A 554 -1.36 13.48 -5.15
CA LYS A 554 -0.52 14.31 -4.25
C LYS A 554 -1.20 14.70 -2.94
N SER A 555 -2.51 14.50 -2.78
CA SER A 555 -3.23 14.83 -1.55
C SER A 555 -2.76 13.95 -0.38
N THR A 556 -2.78 14.53 0.82
CA THR A 556 -2.31 13.89 2.05
C THR A 556 -3.45 13.51 3.00
N GLY A 557 -4.68 13.92 2.68
CA GLY A 557 -5.87 13.61 3.45
C GLY A 557 -7.12 14.17 2.79
N GLU A 558 -8.24 14.10 3.51
CA GLU A 558 -9.54 14.54 3.01
C GLU A 558 -10.42 15.10 4.14
N ALA A 559 -11.42 15.89 3.74
CA ALA A 559 -12.47 16.42 4.61
C ALA A 559 -13.85 16.12 4.01
N ILE A 560 -14.88 16.10 4.86
CA ILE A 560 -16.27 15.89 4.46
C ILE A 560 -17.04 17.19 4.70
N TYR A 561 -17.72 17.68 3.66
CA TYR A 561 -18.59 18.85 3.74
C TYR A 561 -20.02 18.47 3.35
N PHE A 562 -20.97 18.64 4.28
CA PHE A 562 -22.37 18.33 4.05
C PHE A 562 -23.13 19.57 3.60
N ILE A 563 -23.92 19.43 2.54
CA ILE A 563 -24.74 20.50 1.98
C ILE A 563 -26.18 20.03 1.85
N LYS A 564 -27.13 20.94 2.03
CA LYS A 564 -28.55 20.63 1.87
C LYS A 564 -28.94 20.46 0.40
N ASP A 565 -28.40 21.30 -0.47
CA ASP A 565 -28.68 21.30 -1.90
C ASP A 565 -27.54 21.94 -2.70
N LEU A 566 -27.56 21.73 -4.02
CA LEU A 566 -26.53 22.19 -4.97
C LEU A 566 -26.52 23.72 -5.19
N LYS A 567 -27.35 24.50 -4.48
CA LYS A 567 -27.26 25.96 -4.48
C LYS A 567 -26.27 26.47 -3.43
N ASP A 568 -25.72 25.56 -2.62
CA ASP A 568 -24.69 25.89 -1.63
C ASP A 568 -23.54 26.69 -2.29
N PRO A 569 -23.15 27.86 -1.72
CA PRO A 569 -22.10 28.70 -2.30
C PRO A 569 -20.76 27.96 -2.44
N TYR A 570 -20.43 27.07 -1.51
CA TYR A 570 -19.18 26.33 -1.51
C TYR A 570 -19.13 25.34 -2.68
N PHE A 571 -20.21 24.58 -2.90
CA PHE A 571 -20.31 23.67 -4.04
C PHE A 571 -20.20 24.43 -5.37
N ARG A 572 -20.92 25.55 -5.52
CA ARG A 572 -20.87 26.36 -6.75
C ARG A 572 -19.48 26.91 -7.04
N GLU A 573 -18.74 27.28 -6.01
CA GLU A 573 -17.36 27.73 -6.16
C GLU A 573 -16.44 26.59 -6.60
N LEU A 574 -16.56 25.40 -6.00
CA LEU A 574 -15.81 24.20 -6.41
C LEU A 574 -16.11 23.85 -7.88
N GLU A 575 -17.38 23.79 -8.26
CA GLU A 575 -17.80 23.45 -9.62
C GLU A 575 -17.29 24.48 -10.64
N ARG A 576 -17.36 25.78 -10.31
CA ARG A 576 -16.81 26.85 -11.17
C ARG A 576 -15.30 26.70 -11.36
N ASN A 577 -14.59 26.23 -10.34
CA ASN A 577 -13.14 26.09 -10.33
C ASN A 577 -12.65 24.68 -10.75
N ARG A 578 -13.54 23.79 -11.21
CA ARG A 578 -13.24 22.36 -11.50
C ARG A 578 -12.10 22.09 -12.48
N SER A 579 -11.70 23.10 -13.26
CA SER A 579 -10.63 22.99 -14.26
C SER A 579 -9.41 23.86 -13.93
N MET A 580 -9.41 24.56 -12.79
CA MET A 580 -8.38 25.55 -12.43
C MET A 580 -6.98 24.92 -12.31
N TYR A 581 -6.90 23.65 -11.94
CA TYR A 581 -5.64 22.94 -11.71
C TYR A 581 -5.24 21.96 -12.82
N LEU A 582 -6.01 21.90 -13.92
CA LEU A 582 -5.71 21.03 -15.07
C LEU A 582 -4.51 21.57 -15.87
N TYR A 583 -3.81 20.67 -16.56
CA TYR A 583 -2.89 21.05 -17.64
C TYR A 583 -3.66 21.84 -18.71
N ASN A 584 -3.18 23.05 -19.05
CA ASN A 584 -3.62 23.79 -20.23
C ASN A 584 -3.05 23.15 -21.50
#